data_AF-X1QB32-F1
#
_entry.id   AF-X1QB32-F1
#
_cell.length_a   1.000
_cell.length_b   1.000
_cell.length_c   1.000
_cell.angle_alpha   90.00
_cell.angle_beta   90.00
_cell.angle_gamma   90.00
#
_symmetry.space_group_name_H-M   'P 1'
#
loop_
_entity.id
_entity.type
_entity.pdbx_description
1 polymer ?
#
loop_
_entity_poly.entity_id
_entity_poly.type
_entity_poly.pdbx_seq_one_letter_code
_entity_poly.pdbx_strand_id
1 'polypeptide(L)' 'MKVPPTIKFVYHGKLPKWVGGKDLILYTIGDIGVDGALYSVMEFGGEVIDELS' A
#
# COMPACT_ATOMS: atom_id res chain seq x y z
N MET A 1 6.34 10.68 22.67
CA MET A 1 5.76 10.01 21.48
C MET A 1 6.85 9.13 20.88
N LYS A 2 6.62 7.82 20.76
CA LYS A 2 7.61 6.91 20.15
C LYS A 2 7.44 6.99 18.63
N VAL A 3 8.54 7.14 17.89
CA VAL A 3 8.50 7.14 16.43
C VAL A 3 8.14 5.72 15.97
N PRO A 4 7.04 5.53 15.20
CA PRO A 4 6.66 4.21 14.70
C PRO A 4 7.63 3.76 13.59
N PRO A 5 7.86 2.45 13.44
CA PRO A 5 8.55 1.92 12.27
C PRO A 5 7.71 2.11 11.00
N THR A 6 8.37 2.18 9.85
CA THR A 6 7.71 2.26 8.54
C THR A 6 7.76 0.92 7.83
N ILE A 7 6.63 0.48 7.29
CA ILE A 7 6.51 -0.65 6.38
C ILE A 7 6.26 -0.07 4.98
N LYS A 8 7.18 -0.36 4.05
CA LYS A 8 7.09 0.14 2.68
C LYS A 8 6.48 -0.90 1.76
N PHE A 9 5.39 -0.53 1.09
CA PHE A 9 4.70 -1.31 0.08
C PHE A 9 5.06 -0.74 -1.29
N VAL A 10 5.81 -1.51 -2.08
CA VAL A 10 6.25 -1.11 -3.42
C VAL A 10 5.44 -1.85 -4.47
N TYR A 11 4.68 -1.10 -5.27
CA TYR A 11 3.91 -1.63 -6.38
C TYR A 11 4.66 -1.46 -7.70
N HIS A 12 4.87 -2.59 -8.40
CA HIS A 12 5.59 -2.64 -9.66
C HIS A 12 4.66 -2.94 -10.84
N GLY A 13 5.02 -2.44 -12.02
CA GLY A 13 4.26 -2.66 -13.25
C GLY A 13 3.26 -1.55 -13.52
N LYS A 14 2.16 -1.89 -14.21
CA LYS A 14 1.16 -0.93 -14.68
C LYS A 14 -0.20 -1.22 -14.06
N LEU A 15 -0.93 -0.16 -13.73
CA LEU A 15 -2.28 -0.26 -13.20
C LEU A 15 -3.22 -0.87 -14.25
N PRO A 16 -3.86 -2.03 -13.99
CA PRO A 16 -4.80 -2.62 -14.94
C PRO A 16 -6.02 -1.73 -15.18
N LYS A 17 -6.66 -1.89 -16.34
CA LYS A 17 -7.89 -1.16 -16.66
C LYS A 17 -8.96 -1.41 -15.59
N TRP A 18 -9.57 -0.34 -15.08
CA TRP A 18 -10.60 -0.34 -14.03
C TRP A 18 -10.12 -0.63 -12.61
N VAL A 19 -8.84 -0.89 -12.39
CA VAL A 19 -8.24 -1.00 -11.06
C VAL A 19 -7.79 0.39 -10.62
N GLY A 20 -8.05 0.74 -9.36
CA GLY A 20 -7.63 2.02 -8.79
C GLY A 20 -7.03 1.89 -7.39
N GLY A 21 -6.71 3.03 -6.77
CA GLY A 21 -6.11 3.06 -5.42
C GLY A 21 -6.91 2.31 -4.37
N LYS A 22 -8.25 2.30 -4.48
CA LYS A 22 -9.14 1.52 -3.59
C LYS A 22 -8.86 0.02 -3.67
N ASP A 23 -8.64 -0.52 -4.86
CA ASP A 23 -8.40 -1.95 -5.04
C ASP A 23 -7.02 -2.33 -4.49
N LEU A 24 -6.02 -1.46 -4.68
CA LEU A 24 -4.68 -1.66 -4.13
C LEU A 24 -4.67 -1.68 -2.60
N ILE A 25 -5.36 -0.73 -1.94
CA ILE A 25 -5.41 -0.72 -0.47
C ILE A 25 -6.20 -1.92 0.08
N LEU A 26 -7.29 -2.32 -0.57
CA LEU A 26 -8.05 -3.51 -0.15
C LEU A 26 -7.24 -4.79 -0.36
N TYR A 27 -6.50 -4.89 -1.46
CA TYR A 27 -5.57 -5.99 -1.69
C TYR A 27 -4.48 -6.03 -0.60
N THR A 28 -3.86 -4.89 -0.27
CA THR A 28 -2.84 -4.81 0.79
C THR A 28 -3.38 -5.30 2.13
N ILE A 29 -4.57 -4.82 2.53
CA ILE A 29 -5.21 -5.20 3.79
C ILE A 29 -5.55 -6.69 3.80
N GLY A 30 -6.02 -7.24 2.67
CA GLY A 30 -6.28 -8.67 2.53
C GLY A 30 -5.04 -9.53 2.66
N ASP A 31 -3.90 -9.05 2.15
CA ASP A 31 -2.61 -9.76 2.17
C ASP A 31 -1.97 -9.74 3.57
N ILE A 32 -1.87 -8.57 4.21
CA ILE A 32 -1.22 -8.43 5.52
C ILE A 32 -2.16 -8.76 6.70
N GLY A 33 -3.47 -8.81 6.46
CA GLY A 33 -4.49 -8.95 7.49
C GLY A 33 -4.72 -7.67 8.31
N VAL A 34 -5.74 -7.69 9.19
CA VAL A 34 -6.15 -6.51 9.97
C VAL A 34 -5.08 -5.98 10.93
N ASP A 35 -4.19 -6.85 11.40
CA ASP A 35 -3.12 -6.51 12.36
C ASP A 35 -1.73 -6.36 11.69
N GLY A 36 -1.62 -6.58 10.38
CA GLY A 36 -0.34 -6.66 9.67
C GLY A 36 0.49 -5.37 9.64
N ALA A 37 -0.12 -4.22 9.95
CA ALA A 37 0.55 -2.93 10.07
C ALA A 37 0.33 -2.26 11.44
N LEU A 38 0.01 -3.04 12.48
CA LEU A 38 -0.24 -2.50 13.82
C LEU A 38 0.99 -1.71 14.34
N TYR A 39 0.73 -0.52 14.90
CA TYR A 39 1.75 0.42 15.39
C TYR A 39 2.82 0.86 14.38
N SER A 40 2.54 0.71 13.08
CA SER A 40 3.48 1.06 12.01
C SER A 40 2.88 2.11 11.08
N VAL A 41 3.75 2.86 10.40
CA VAL A 41 3.36 3.71 9.27
C VAL A 41 3.43 2.87 8.00
N MET A 42 2.40 2.94 7.16
CA MET A 42 2.40 2.34 5.83
C MET A 42 2.86 3.38 4.81
N GLU A 43 3.99 3.12 4.15
CA GLU A 43 4.49 3.94 3.04
C GLU A 43 4.20 3.23 1.72
N PHE A 44 3.46 3.86 0.82
CA PHE A 44 3.15 3.32 -0.50
C PHE A 44 4.01 4.01 -1.55
N GLY A 45 4.60 3.24 -2.47
CA GLY A 45 5.36 3.79 -3.59
C GLY A 45 5.54 2.80 -4.74
N GLY A 46 6.33 3.21 -5.73
CA GLY A 46 6.56 2.45 -6.96
C GLY A 46 5.71 2.95 -8.12
N GLU A 47 6.04 2.45 -9.32
CA GLU A 47 5.53 2.93 -10.61
C GLU A 47 4.00 3.03 -10.65
N VAL A 48 3.30 2.03 -10.11
CA VAL A 48 1.83 2.02 -10.07
C VAL A 48 1.28 3.15 -9.19
N ILE A 49 1.94 3.46 -8.06
CA ILE A 49 1.51 4.53 -7.16
C ILE A 49 1.76 5.90 -7.80
N ASP A 50 2.88 6.04 -8.51
CA ASP A 50 3.21 7.27 -9.24
C ASP A 50 2.23 7.54 -10.41
N GLU A 51 1.60 6.49 -10.97
CA GLU A 51 0.57 6.57 -12.02
C GLU A 51 -0.85 6.84 -11.47
N LEU A 52 -1.08 6.78 -10.15
CA LEU A 52 -2.38 7.12 -9.56
C LEU A 52 -2.63 8.63 -9.63
N SER A 53 -3.87 9.01 -9.93
CA SER A 53 -4.33 10.40 -10.13
C SER A 53 -4.93 11.03 -8.89
#